data_AF-A0AA34XPV8-F1
#
_entry.id   AF-A0AA34XPV8-F1
#
_cell.length_a   1.000
_cell.length_b   1.000
_cell.length_c   1.000
_cell.angle_alpha   90.00
_cell.angle_beta   90.00
_cell.angle_gamma   90.00
#
_symmetry.space_group_name_H-M   'P 1'
#
loop_
_entity.id
_entity.type
_entity.pdbx_description
1 polymer ?
#
loop_
_entity_poly.entity_id
_entity_poly.type
_entity_poly.pdbx_seq_one_letter_code
_entity_poly.pdbx_strand_id
1 'polypeptide(L)'
;MINWLQSPKSPVVAQFIDCYWLIEKTPDAQTHQFPILNPDPSAHLILSPSEQAYHYTIEQQIDQGVGSHLLLPHHKAIELDHSKPFVHLGIKFHVGALYSLALPDCPHPSLDRVSQVC
;
A
#
# COMPACT_ATOMS: atom_id res chain seq x y z
N MET A 1 16.59 3.96 3.25
CA MET A 1 15.16 4.19 3.00
C MET A 1 14.83 5.54 3.61
N ILE A 2 14.43 6.51 2.80
CA ILE A 2 13.94 7.79 3.32
C ILE A 2 12.51 7.53 3.79
N ASN A 3 12.24 7.82 5.06
CA ASN A 3 10.93 7.62 5.66
C ASN A 3 10.38 9.00 6.02
N TRP A 4 9.51 9.52 5.18
CA TRP A 4 8.75 10.73 5.50
C TRP A 4 7.36 10.29 5.96
N LEU A 5 6.93 10.71 7.14
CA LEU A 5 5.60 10.45 7.69
C LEU A 5 4.93 11.80 7.98
N GLN A 6 3.67 11.96 7.59
CA GLN A 6 2.88 13.17 7.87
C GLN A 6 1.44 12.83 8.21
N SER A 7 0.87 13.62 9.12
CA SER A 7 -0.57 13.62 9.38
C SER A 7 -1.31 14.51 8.37
N PRO A 8 -2.58 14.17 8.04
CA PRO A 8 -3.44 15.05 7.26
C PRO A 8 -3.69 16.38 7.96
N LYS A 9 -3.58 17.47 7.20
CA LYS A 9 -3.85 18.83 7.68
C LYS A 9 -5.31 19.23 7.59
N SER A 10 -6.06 18.63 6.65
CA SER A 10 -7.49 18.88 6.49
C SER A 10 -8.26 18.03 7.51
N PRO A 11 -9.10 18.63 8.37
CA PRO A 11 -9.90 17.88 9.33
C PRO A 11 -10.87 16.90 8.67
N VAL A 12 -11.37 17.23 7.47
CA VAL A 12 -12.27 16.33 6.71
C VAL A 12 -11.52 15.10 6.23
N VAL A 13 -10.30 15.28 5.72
CA VAL A 13 -9.47 14.16 5.25
C VAL A 13 -8.98 13.32 6.43
N ALA A 14 -8.65 13.97 7.55
CA ALA A 14 -8.24 13.32 8.78
C ALA A 14 -9.31 12.40 9.40
N GLN A 15 -10.57 12.49 8.98
CA GLN A 15 -11.59 11.52 9.39
C GLN A 15 -11.38 10.14 8.76
N PHE A 16 -10.70 10.08 7.61
CA PHE A 16 -10.52 8.85 6.83
C PHE A 16 -9.07 8.40 6.79
N ILE A 17 -8.13 9.35 6.82
CA ILE A 17 -6.70 9.12 6.63
C ILE A 17 -5.99 9.24 7.97
N ASP A 18 -5.24 8.21 8.33
CA ASP A 18 -4.39 8.18 9.52
C ASP A 18 -3.09 8.97 9.27
N CYS A 19 -2.40 8.62 8.18
CA CYS A 19 -1.14 9.27 7.80
C CYS A 19 -0.80 9.07 6.32
N TYR A 20 0.15 9.89 5.86
CA TYR A 20 0.87 9.73 4.61
C TYR A 20 2.29 9.27 4.92
N TRP A 21 2.81 8.33 4.16
CA TRP A 21 4.20 7.91 4.24
C TRP A 21 4.84 7.85 2.87
N LEU A 22 6.12 8.18 2.78
CA LEU A 22 6.94 7.98 1.59
C LEU A 22 8.06 7.01 1.94
N ILE A 23 8.26 6.02 1.07
CA ILE A 23 9.44 5.16 1.07
C ILE A 23 10.07 5.17 -0.32
N GLU A 24 11.39 5.18 -0.34
CA GLU A 24 12.17 5.15 -1.58
C GLU A 24 13.38 4.23 -1.39
N LYS A 25 13.63 3.44 -2.44
CA LYS A 25 14.84 2.65 -2.61
C LYS A 25 15.54 3.13 -3.88
N THR A 26 16.71 3.75 -3.72
CA THR A 26 17.58 4.15 -4.83
C THR A 26 18.36 2.94 -5.39
N PRO A 27 18.90 3.03 -6.62
CA PRO A 27 19.70 1.95 -7.23
C PRO A 27 20.87 1.45 -6.37
N ASP A 28 21.53 2.35 -5.65
CA ASP A 28 22.70 2.03 -4.83
C ASP A 28 22.34 1.65 -3.39
N ALA A 29 21.05 1.63 -3.03
CA ALA A 29 20.61 1.35 -1.68
C ALA A 29 20.75 -0.15 -1.33
N GLN A 30 21.64 -0.45 -0.39
CA GLN A 30 21.74 -1.79 0.19
C GLN A 30 20.66 -2.01 1.26
N THR A 31 19.45 -2.37 0.81
CA THR A 31 18.33 -2.74 1.67
C THR A 31 17.98 -4.22 1.50
N HIS A 32 17.25 -4.78 2.46
CA HIS A 32 16.63 -6.10 2.32
C HIS A 32 15.77 -6.12 1.05
N GLN A 33 15.93 -7.19 0.26
CA GLN A 33 15.24 -7.34 -1.02
C GLN A 33 13.82 -7.87 -0.85
N PHE A 34 13.57 -8.65 0.20
CA PHE A 34 12.27 -9.29 0.45
C PHE A 34 11.78 -9.00 1.87
N PRO A 35 11.40 -7.74 2.19
CA PRO A 35 10.87 -7.42 3.50
C PRO A 35 9.48 -8.02 3.70
N ILE A 36 9.17 -8.35 4.95
CA ILE A 36 7.85 -8.85 5.36
C ILE A 36 7.04 -7.72 5.98
N LEU A 37 5.83 -7.50 5.48
CA LEU A 37 4.80 -6.70 6.14
C LEU A 37 4.06 -7.57 7.16
N ASN A 38 3.97 -7.06 8.38
CA ASN A 38 3.14 -7.66 9.41
C ASN A 38 1.66 -7.37 9.13
N PRO A 39 0.74 -8.24 9.58
CA PRO A 39 -0.69 -8.00 9.51
C PRO A 39 -1.09 -6.58 9.96
N ASP A 40 -1.85 -5.88 9.12
CA ASP A 40 -2.38 -4.54 9.41
C ASP A 40 -3.88 -4.50 9.08
N PRO A 41 -4.76 -4.11 10.04
CA PRO A 41 -6.19 -3.94 9.79
C PRO A 41 -6.52 -2.69 8.94
N SER A 42 -5.52 -1.89 8.60
CA SER A 42 -5.67 -0.67 7.81
C SER A 42 -5.48 -0.97 6.32
N ALA A 43 -6.23 -0.28 5.47
CA ALA A 43 -5.96 -0.25 4.05
C ALA A 43 -4.91 0.81 3.73
N HIS A 44 -4.17 0.63 2.63
CA HIS A 44 -3.19 1.58 2.15
C HIS A 44 -3.38 1.81 0.64
N LEU A 45 -3.68 3.04 0.24
CA LEU A 45 -3.59 3.43 -1.17
C LEU A 45 -2.14 3.77 -1.48
N ILE A 46 -1.53 3.01 -2.38
CA ILE A 46 -0.14 3.21 -2.79
C ILE A 46 -0.12 3.95 -4.11
N LEU A 47 0.51 5.12 -4.12
CA LEU A 47 0.74 5.91 -5.31
C LEU A 47 2.16 5.67 -5.83
N SER A 48 2.28 5.27 -7.08
CA SER A 48 3.54 4.90 -7.74
C SER A 48 3.56 5.35 -9.21
N PRO A 49 4.75 5.51 -9.84
CA PRO A 49 4.86 5.69 -11.28
C PRO A 49 4.15 4.57 -12.05
N SER A 50 3.51 4.89 -13.19
CA SER A 50 2.65 3.95 -13.93
C SER A 50 3.32 2.63 -14.30
N GLU A 51 4.61 2.68 -14.63
CA GLU A 51 5.40 1.53 -15.06
C GLU A 51 6.14 0.82 -13.92
N GLN A 52 6.03 1.33 -12.68
CA GLN A 52 6.71 0.73 -11.54
C GLN A 52 5.98 -0.54 -11.12
N ALA A 53 6.64 -1.68 -11.25
CA ALA A 53 6.09 -2.96 -10.83
C ALA A 53 5.96 -3.08 -9.31
N TYR A 54 4.95 -3.82 -8.87
CA TYR A 54 4.80 -4.28 -7.50
C TYR A 54 4.54 -5.79 -7.50
N HIS A 55 4.98 -6.46 -6.44
CA HIS A 55 4.78 -7.89 -6.24
C HIS A 55 4.64 -8.18 -4.74
N TYR A 56 3.56 -8.87 -4.41
CA TYR A 56 3.19 -9.29 -3.07
C TYR A 56 3.00 -10.80 -3.06
N THR A 57 3.68 -11.49 -2.15
CA THR A 57 3.44 -12.91 -1.86
C THR A 57 2.68 -13.02 -0.55
N ILE A 58 1.46 -13.57 -0.61
CA ILE A 58 0.58 -13.81 0.55
C ILE A 58 0.42 -15.33 0.66
N GLU A 59 1.17 -15.94 1.58
CA GLU A 59 1.31 -17.41 1.67
C GLU A 59 1.71 -18.07 0.33
N GLN A 60 0.74 -18.63 -0.41
CA GLN A 60 0.93 -19.32 -1.69
C GLN A 60 0.34 -18.53 -2.87
N GLN A 61 -0.28 -17.38 -2.61
CA GLN A 61 -0.85 -16.51 -3.63
C GLN A 61 0.12 -15.37 -3.97
N ILE A 62 0.20 -15.04 -5.25
CA ILE A 62 0.99 -13.91 -5.76
C ILE A 62 0.01 -12.87 -6.31
N ASP A 63 0.09 -11.66 -5.77
CA ASP A 63 -0.60 -10.49 -6.29
C ASP A 63 0.45 -9.51 -6.84
N GLN A 64 0.41 -9.23 -8.14
CA GLN A 64 1.40 -8.41 -8.83
C GLN A 64 0.76 -7.52 -9.89
N GLY A 65 1.46 -6.45 -10.27
CA GLY A 65 1.00 -5.48 -11.25
C GLY A 65 1.96 -4.31 -11.41
N VAL A 66 1.47 -3.20 -11.93
CA VAL A 66 2.24 -1.96 -12.11
C VAL A 66 1.44 -0.75 -11.64
N GLY A 67 2.15 0.28 -11.20
CA GLY A 67 1.56 1.56 -10.84
C GLY A 67 0.88 1.57 -9.47
N SER A 68 -0.09 2.47 -9.36
CA SER A 68 -0.84 2.70 -8.13
C SER A 68 -1.85 1.58 -7.88
N HIS A 69 -1.95 1.15 -6.63
CA HIS A 69 -2.79 0.02 -6.25
C HIS A 69 -3.24 0.16 -4.79
N LEU A 70 -4.24 -0.63 -4.42
CA LEU A 70 -4.76 -0.66 -3.06
C LEU A 70 -4.29 -1.93 -2.36
N LEU A 71 -3.53 -1.76 -1.28
CA LEU A 71 -3.23 -2.82 -0.34
C LEU A 71 -4.35 -2.88 0.70
N LEU A 72 -5.16 -3.93 0.66
CA LEU A 72 -6.30 -4.08 1.56
C LEU A 72 -5.85 -4.51 2.97
N PRO A 73 -6.73 -4.36 3.97
CA PRO A 73 -6.49 -4.93 5.29
C PRO A 73 -6.14 -6.42 5.16
N HIS A 74 -5.07 -6.83 5.84
CA HIS A 74 -4.53 -8.17 5.71
C HIS A 74 -4.23 -8.75 7.08
N HIS A 75 -4.71 -9.98 7.31
CA HIS A 75 -4.43 -10.72 8.54
C HIS A 75 -3.20 -11.62 8.45
N LYS A 76 -2.66 -11.80 7.23
CA LYS A 76 -1.50 -12.64 6.93
C LYS A 76 -0.26 -11.79 6.72
N ALA A 77 0.91 -12.35 7.02
CA ALA A 77 2.15 -11.71 6.63
C ALA A 77 2.28 -11.66 5.10
N ILE A 78 2.78 -10.55 4.58
CA ILE A 78 2.96 -10.33 3.14
C ILE A 78 4.43 -10.10 2.86
N GLU A 79 5.02 -10.90 1.99
CA GLU A 79 6.37 -10.67 1.49
C GLU A 79 6.33 -9.76 0.27
N LEU A 80 7.21 -8.75 0.24
CA LEU A 80 7.32 -7.78 -0.85
C LEU A 80 8.52 -8.11 -1.74
N ASP A 81 8.43 -7.92 -3.06
CA ASP A 81 9.62 -7.86 -3.91
C ASP A 81 10.13 -6.42 -4.02
N HIS A 82 11.13 -6.10 -3.23
CA HIS A 82 11.87 -4.85 -3.25
C HIS A 82 13.27 -5.02 -3.85
N SER A 83 13.50 -6.03 -4.69
CA SER A 83 14.80 -6.26 -5.34
C SER A 83 15.22 -5.09 -6.24
N LYS A 84 14.25 -4.43 -6.89
CA LYS A 84 14.44 -3.28 -7.78
C LYS A 84 14.27 -1.94 -7.07
N PRO A 85 14.79 -0.83 -7.63
CA PRO A 85 14.50 0.52 -7.15
C PRO A 85 13.02 0.85 -7.26
N PHE A 86 12.49 1.62 -6.30
CA PHE A 86 11.10 2.03 -6.28
C PHE A 86 10.90 3.31 -5.47
N VAL A 87 9.77 3.97 -5.71
CA VAL A 87 9.22 5.04 -4.86
C VAL A 87 7.73 4.77 -4.62
N HIS A 88 7.31 4.84 -3.37
CA HIS A 88 5.92 4.66 -2.98
C HIS A 88 5.49 5.78 -2.03
N LEU A 89 4.45 6.52 -2.42
CA LEU A 89 3.72 7.39 -1.52
C LEU A 89 2.46 6.65 -1.06
N GLY A 90 2.46 6.19 0.18
CA GLY A 90 1.34 5.50 0.77
C GLY A 90 0.42 6.43 1.55
N ILE A 91 -0.88 6.21 1.40
CA ILE A 91 -1.94 6.84 2.17
C ILE A 91 -2.56 5.76 3.05
N LYS A 92 -2.31 5.82 4.35
CA LYS A 92 -2.87 4.88 5.32
C LYS A 92 -4.24 5.35 5.76
N PHE A 93 -5.26 4.53 5.55
CA PHE A 93 -6.61 4.80 6.04
C PHE A 93 -6.72 4.45 7.52
N HIS A 94 -7.59 5.13 8.25
CA HIS A 94 -8.05 4.61 9.54
C HIS A 94 -8.72 3.24 9.36
N VAL A 95 -8.63 2.39 10.37
CA VAL A 95 -9.30 1.08 10.38
C VAL A 95 -10.80 1.30 10.12
N GLY A 96 -11.33 0.60 9.13
CA GLY A 96 -12.73 0.68 8.74
C GLY A 96 -13.08 1.80 7.76
N ALA A 97 -12.22 2.82 7.59
CA ALA A 97 -12.53 3.98 6.75
C ALA A 97 -12.71 3.61 5.27
N LEU A 98 -11.96 2.63 4.77
CA LEU A 98 -12.10 2.13 3.39
C LEU A 98 -13.54 1.69 3.09
N TYR A 99 -14.24 1.04 4.03
CA TYR A 99 -15.61 0.56 3.82
C TYR A 99 -16.65 1.67 3.81
N SER A 100 -16.28 2.87 4.28
CA SER A 100 -17.14 4.06 4.23
C SER A 100 -17.00 4.82 2.91
N LEU A 101 -16.03 4.45 2.06
CA LEU A 101 -15.82 5.06 0.77
C LEU A 101 -16.60 4.31 -0.31
N ALA A 102 -17.45 5.03 -1.05
CA ALA A 102 -18.00 4.52 -2.29
C ALA A 102 -16.92 4.63 -3.37
N LEU A 103 -16.29 3.51 -3.71
CA LEU A 103 -15.38 3.43 -4.85
C LEU A 103 -16.21 3.00 -6.08
N PRO A 104 -16.38 3.87 -7.09
CA PRO A 104 -17.07 3.51 -8.32
C PRO A 104 -16.43 2.27 -8.93
N ASP A 105 -17.25 1.36 -9.45
CA ASP A 105 -16.82 0.13 -10.15
C ASP A 105 -16.02 -0.89 -9.32
N CYS A 106 -15.85 -0.66 -8.01
CA CYS A 106 -15.25 -1.60 -7.07
C CYS A 106 -16.33 -2.18 -6.13
N PRO A 107 -16.73 -3.46 -6.27
CA PRO A 107 -17.56 -4.11 -5.24
C PRO A 107 -16.82 -4.06 -3.90
N HIS A 108 -17.55 -3.94 -2.79
CA HIS A 108 -16.96 -3.72 -1.46
C HIS A 108 -15.72 -4.61 -1.24
N PRO A 109 -14.59 -4.01 -0.84
CA PRO A 109 -13.30 -4.69 -0.85
C PRO A 109 -13.33 -5.92 0.08
N SER A 110 -13.09 -7.10 -0.49
CA SER A 110 -12.84 -8.32 0.25
C SER A 110 -11.50 -8.22 0.99
N LEU A 111 -11.40 -8.78 2.20
CA LEU A 111 -10.14 -8.83 2.94
C LEU A 111 -9.04 -9.61 2.18
N ASP A 112 -7.77 -9.35 2.52
CA ASP A 112 -6.60 -10.13 2.09
C ASP A 112 -6.36 -10.18 0.56
N ARG A 113 -6.61 -9.08 -0.15
CA ARG A 113 -6.36 -8.97 -1.60
C ARG A 113 -5.68 -7.66 -1.96
N VAL A 114 -4.93 -7.63 -3.06
CA VAL A 114 -4.53 -6.39 -3.72
C VAL A 114 -5.47 -6.14 -4.90
N SER A 115 -5.97 -4.90 -5.04
CA SER A 115 -6.83 -4.51 -6.16
C SER A 115 -6.18 -3.40 -6.96
N GLN A 116 -6.24 -3.51 -8.29
CA GLN A 116 -5.84 -2.43 -9.19
C GLN A 116 -6.82 -1.25 -9.00
N VAL A 117 -6.30 -0.02 -9.02
CA VAL A 117 -7.16 1.16 -9.05
C VAL A 117 -7.69 1.32 -10.48
N CYS A 118 -9.02 1.38 -10.64
CA CYS A 118 -9.70 1.60 -11.92
C CYS A 118 -9.28 2.94 -12.56
#